data_AF-A0A349HV65-F1
#
_entry.id   AF-A0A349HV65-F1
#
_cell.length_a   1.000
_cell.length_b   1.000
_cell.length_c   1.000
_cell.angle_alpha   90.00
_cell.angle_beta   90.00
_cell.angle_gamma   90.00
#
_symmetry.space_group_name_H-M   'P 1'
#
loop_
_entity.id
_entity.type
_entity.pdbx_description
1 polymer ?
#
loop_
_entity_poly.entity_id
_entity_poly.type
_entity_poly.pdbx_seq_one_letter_code
_entity_poly.pdbx_strand_id
1 'polypeptide(L)'
;MGLREKELIKYFKSLGIEVHTSTKARGHQGFYIKNRIDISKNIPECRIIPTLLHEFAHYIHSKIEPQMLRTGGSLEVLFDSKNTEIYKEELFEITLFVDKNSKCERLEHHKKIVKDKILEQEKIIKKTYPKFQRSKKFKEFDRYIKKSNAKYLLKYDRVKLITGMFFKKTEIYSIENIEKDFYDMPEAFVAYIRLNSWRKKQSRISAKINRLKKYYQKPTELFARLVEGLYLNPQRIQIIAPHTYKRFYELLNSGYYKELSNLSEYLFNHDFSDKRP
;
A
#
# COMPACT_ATOMS: atom_id res chain seq x y z
N MET A 1 -19.57 -4.36 20.06
CA MET A 1 -19.89 -5.40 19.06
C MET A 1 -21.38 -5.37 18.80
N GLY A 2 -21.79 -4.83 17.66
CA GLY A 2 -23.20 -4.63 17.30
C GLY A 2 -23.93 -5.96 17.02
N LEU A 3 -25.27 -5.93 17.01
CA LEU A 3 -26.10 -7.12 16.75
C LEU A 3 -25.81 -7.72 15.36
N ARG A 4 -25.81 -6.89 14.32
CA ARG A 4 -25.48 -7.26 12.93
C ARG A 4 -24.09 -7.86 12.77
N GLU A 5 -23.11 -7.35 13.53
CA GLU A 5 -21.74 -7.87 13.49
C GLU A 5 -21.67 -9.31 14.05
N LYS A 6 -22.36 -9.57 15.16
CA LYS A 6 -22.42 -10.91 15.77
C LYS A 6 -23.13 -11.90 14.86
N GLU A 7 -24.19 -11.47 14.19
CA GLU A 7 -24.94 -12.29 13.22
C GLU A 7 -24.06 -12.66 12.02
N LEU A 8 -23.35 -11.69 11.44
CA LEU A 8 -22.44 -11.93 10.33
C LEU A 8 -21.31 -12.91 10.71
N ILE A 9 -20.73 -12.75 11.91
CA ILE A 9 -19.69 -13.68 12.40
C ILE A 9 -20.26 -15.07 12.65
N LYS A 10 -21.47 -15.17 13.22
CA LYS A 10 -22.15 -16.45 13.44
C LYS A 10 -22.39 -17.15 12.10
N TYR A 11 -22.81 -16.40 11.08
CA TYR A 11 -22.96 -16.91 9.73
C TYR A 11 -21.64 -17.43 9.17
N PHE A 12 -20.55 -16.65 9.22
CA PHE A 12 -19.24 -17.12 8.73
C PHE A 12 -18.77 -18.39 9.44
N LYS A 13 -18.94 -18.46 10.77
CA LYS A 13 -18.63 -19.66 11.56
C LYS A 13 -19.49 -20.85 11.17
N SER A 14 -20.76 -20.65 10.81
CA SER A 14 -21.64 -21.72 10.33
C SER A 14 -21.17 -22.34 9.00
N LEU A 15 -20.43 -21.57 8.19
CA LEU A 15 -19.77 -22.04 6.98
C LEU A 15 -18.42 -22.73 7.26
N GLY A 16 -18.06 -22.91 8.53
CA GLY A 16 -16.81 -23.49 8.97
C GLY A 16 -15.62 -22.52 8.98
N ILE A 17 -15.84 -21.21 8.83
CA ILE A 17 -14.75 -20.20 8.85
C ILE A 17 -14.38 -19.87 10.29
N GLU A 18 -13.10 -19.94 10.62
CA GLU A 18 -12.59 -19.44 11.91
C GLU A 18 -12.57 -17.91 11.89
N VAL A 19 -13.20 -17.25 12.87
CA VAL A 19 -13.24 -15.78 12.94
C VAL A 19 -12.72 -15.29 14.29
N HIS A 20 -11.65 -14.48 14.25
CA HIS A 20 -11.04 -13.86 15.42
C HIS A 20 -11.07 -12.34 15.33
N THR A 21 -11.58 -11.65 16.34
CA THR A 21 -11.76 -10.19 16.32
C THR A 21 -10.84 -9.40 17.25
N SER A 22 -9.92 -10.09 17.93
CA SER A 22 -9.02 -9.50 18.93
C SER A 22 -7.53 -9.62 18.56
N THR A 23 -7.20 -9.85 17.28
CA THR A 23 -5.82 -10.13 16.86
C THR A 23 -5.07 -8.85 16.47
N LYS A 24 -3.74 -8.95 16.31
CA LYS A 24 -2.92 -7.85 15.75
C LYS A 24 -3.03 -7.73 14.22
N ALA A 25 -3.82 -8.58 13.55
CA ALA A 25 -4.09 -8.61 12.11
C ALA A 25 -2.87 -8.33 11.21
N ARG A 26 -1.65 -8.68 11.65
CA ARG A 26 -0.37 -8.41 10.97
C ARG A 26 -0.17 -6.94 10.53
N GLY A 27 -0.78 -5.99 11.23
CA GLY A 27 -0.73 -4.56 10.89
C GLY A 27 -1.75 -4.09 9.85
N HIS A 28 -2.67 -4.96 9.42
CA HIS A 28 -3.83 -4.65 8.58
C HIS A 28 -5.10 -4.44 9.42
N GLN A 29 -6.20 -4.03 8.79
CA GLN A 29 -7.53 -3.96 9.43
C GLN A 29 -8.13 -5.36 9.61
N GLY A 30 -7.93 -6.23 8.63
CA GLY A 30 -8.23 -7.65 8.69
C GLY A 30 -7.35 -8.44 7.74
N PHE A 31 -7.47 -9.76 7.76
CA PHE A 31 -6.96 -10.63 6.70
C PHE A 31 -7.70 -11.97 6.68
N TYR A 32 -7.84 -12.54 5.48
CA TYR A 32 -8.24 -13.91 5.24
C TYR A 32 -7.03 -14.80 4.89
N ILE A 33 -6.93 -15.99 5.52
CA ILE A 33 -5.99 -17.04 5.13
C ILE A 33 -6.57 -18.41 5.43
N LYS A 34 -6.53 -19.34 4.46
CA LYS A 34 -6.84 -20.78 4.67
C LYS A 34 -8.06 -21.01 5.59
N ASN A 35 -9.22 -20.45 5.23
CA ASN A 35 -10.48 -20.61 5.97
C ASN A 35 -10.55 -19.90 7.34
N ARG A 36 -9.69 -18.91 7.57
CA ARG A 36 -9.66 -18.09 8.78
C ARG A 36 -9.70 -16.60 8.43
N ILE A 37 -10.53 -15.85 9.14
CA ILE A 37 -10.64 -14.39 9.09
C ILE A 37 -10.19 -13.82 10.44
N ASP A 38 -9.21 -12.93 10.39
CA ASP A 38 -8.73 -12.18 11.54
C ASP A 38 -9.07 -10.70 11.35
N ILE A 39 -9.69 -10.09 12.36
CA ILE A 39 -9.97 -8.65 12.43
C ILE A 39 -9.09 -8.03 13.53
N SER A 40 -8.54 -6.86 13.22
CA SER A 40 -7.67 -6.11 14.13
C SER A 40 -8.44 -5.61 15.34
N LYS A 41 -7.91 -5.82 16.53
CA LYS A 41 -8.50 -5.28 17.78
C LYS A 41 -8.61 -3.75 17.83
N ASN A 42 -7.82 -3.04 17.01
CA ASN A 42 -7.76 -1.58 16.98
C ASN A 42 -8.54 -0.99 15.81
N ILE A 43 -9.35 -1.78 15.11
CA ILE A 43 -10.16 -1.29 14.00
C ILE A 43 -11.27 -0.35 14.51
N PRO A 44 -11.58 0.77 13.83
CA PRO A 44 -12.75 1.57 14.16
C PRO A 44 -14.04 0.76 14.02
N GLU A 45 -15.02 0.97 14.90
CA GLU A 45 -16.27 0.20 14.91
C GLU A 45 -17.02 0.27 13.58
N CYS A 46 -17.05 1.46 12.94
CA CYS A 46 -17.67 1.66 11.63
C CYS A 46 -17.00 0.88 10.49
N ARG A 47 -15.81 0.30 10.71
CA ARG A 47 -15.05 -0.46 9.73
C ARG A 47 -15.13 -1.97 9.93
N ILE A 48 -15.71 -2.46 11.03
CA ILE A 48 -15.72 -3.89 11.32
C ILE A 48 -16.50 -4.69 10.26
N ILE A 49 -17.78 -4.33 10.01
CA ILE A 49 -18.59 -5.02 9.00
C ILE A 49 -17.98 -4.89 7.59
N PRO A 50 -17.59 -3.69 7.12
CA PRO A 50 -16.88 -3.55 5.84
C PRO A 50 -15.66 -4.48 5.72
N THR A 51 -14.83 -4.58 6.75
CA THR A 51 -13.65 -5.45 6.74
C THR A 51 -14.05 -6.93 6.78
N LEU A 52 -15.05 -7.32 7.57
CA LEU A 52 -15.55 -8.70 7.57
C LEU A 52 -16.04 -9.13 6.18
N LEU A 53 -16.80 -8.27 5.49
CA LEU A 53 -17.28 -8.53 4.14
C LEU A 53 -16.15 -8.56 3.11
N HIS A 54 -15.16 -7.69 3.24
CA HIS A 54 -13.94 -7.69 2.42
C HIS A 54 -13.19 -9.03 2.54
N GLU A 55 -12.92 -9.48 3.77
CA GLU A 55 -12.23 -10.75 3.99
C GLU A 55 -13.08 -11.96 3.57
N PHE A 56 -14.41 -11.86 3.70
CA PHE A 56 -15.32 -12.90 3.20
C PHE A 56 -15.34 -12.97 1.68
N ALA A 57 -15.22 -11.84 0.98
CA ALA A 57 -15.07 -11.82 -0.48
C ALA A 57 -13.79 -12.56 -0.92
N HIS A 58 -12.69 -12.44 -0.17
CA HIS A 58 -11.52 -13.29 -0.38
C HIS A 58 -11.81 -14.77 -0.13
N TYR A 59 -12.56 -15.13 0.91
CA TYR A 59 -13.00 -16.50 1.11
C TYR A 59 -13.77 -17.04 -0.11
N ILE A 60 -14.76 -16.29 -0.61
CA ILE A 60 -15.57 -16.67 -1.78
C ILE A 60 -14.69 -16.81 -3.03
N HIS A 61 -13.79 -15.86 -3.29
CA HIS A 61 -12.86 -15.97 -4.41
C HIS A 61 -11.97 -17.21 -4.27
N SER A 62 -11.51 -17.56 -3.08
CA SER A 62 -10.72 -18.80 -2.88
C SER A 62 -11.52 -20.08 -3.15
N LYS A 63 -12.86 -20.03 -3.05
CA LYS A 63 -13.74 -21.16 -3.39
C LYS A 63 -14.01 -21.26 -4.89
N ILE A 64 -13.93 -20.16 -5.62
CA ILE A 64 -14.12 -20.11 -7.08
C ILE A 64 -12.78 -20.41 -7.78
N GLU A 65 -11.70 -19.83 -7.28
CA GLU A 65 -10.34 -19.95 -7.81
C GLU A 65 -9.36 -20.32 -6.68
N PRO A 66 -9.15 -21.62 -6.37
CA PRO A 66 -8.35 -22.06 -5.22
C PRO A 66 -6.90 -21.57 -5.20
N GLN A 67 -6.33 -21.25 -6.37
CA GLN A 67 -4.95 -20.78 -6.50
C GLN A 67 -4.81 -19.26 -6.33
N MET A 68 -5.90 -18.52 -6.10
CA MET A 68 -5.90 -17.04 -6.06
C MET A 68 -4.95 -16.46 -5.01
N LEU A 69 -4.72 -17.16 -3.88
CA LEU A 69 -3.81 -16.69 -2.84
C LEU A 69 -2.36 -16.61 -3.34
N ARG A 70 -2.01 -17.44 -4.33
CA ARG A 70 -0.69 -17.45 -4.96
C ARG A 70 -0.63 -16.55 -6.20
N THR A 71 -1.69 -16.54 -7.01
CA THR A 71 -1.70 -15.85 -8.32
C THR A 71 -2.21 -14.41 -8.26
N GLY A 72 -2.96 -14.04 -7.21
CA GLY A 72 -3.74 -12.80 -7.15
C GLY A 72 -5.10 -12.90 -7.85
N GLY A 73 -5.44 -14.10 -8.34
CA GLY A 73 -6.67 -14.41 -9.05
C GLY A 73 -6.79 -13.79 -10.44
N SER A 74 -7.94 -13.98 -11.08
CA SER A 74 -8.27 -13.43 -12.39
C SER A 74 -9.66 -12.81 -12.43
N LEU A 75 -9.81 -11.71 -13.18
CA LEU A 75 -11.13 -11.09 -13.38
C LEU A 75 -11.99 -11.93 -14.32
N GLU A 76 -11.36 -12.70 -15.20
CA GLU A 76 -12.04 -13.58 -16.14
C GLU A 76 -12.83 -14.65 -15.41
N VAL A 77 -12.25 -15.22 -14.36
CA VAL A 77 -12.93 -16.16 -13.47
C VAL A 77 -13.96 -15.42 -12.64
N LEU A 78 -13.59 -14.35 -11.94
CA LEU A 78 -14.52 -13.64 -11.04
C LEU A 78 -15.81 -13.16 -11.73
N PHE A 79 -15.73 -12.71 -12.98
CA PHE A 79 -16.86 -12.17 -13.73
C PHE A 79 -17.35 -13.09 -14.85
N ASP A 80 -16.84 -14.31 -14.92
CA ASP A 80 -17.17 -15.31 -15.95
C ASP A 80 -17.25 -14.66 -17.34
N SER A 81 -16.18 -13.96 -17.74
CA SER A 81 -16.15 -13.14 -18.94
C SER A 81 -14.74 -13.02 -19.50
N LYS A 82 -14.61 -13.08 -20.82
CA LYS A 82 -13.33 -12.86 -21.50
C LYS A 82 -12.97 -11.37 -21.65
N ASN A 83 -13.96 -10.48 -21.56
CA ASN A 83 -13.74 -9.04 -21.69
C ASN A 83 -13.69 -8.42 -20.29
N THR A 84 -12.49 -8.29 -19.74
CA THR A 84 -12.28 -7.86 -18.35
C THR A 84 -11.78 -6.43 -18.18
N GLU A 85 -11.38 -5.74 -19.26
CA GLU A 85 -10.79 -4.40 -19.14
C GLU A 85 -11.82 -3.39 -18.60
N ILE A 86 -13.07 -3.45 -19.07
CA ILE A 86 -14.14 -2.59 -18.55
C ILE A 86 -14.40 -2.82 -17.05
N TYR A 87 -14.38 -4.07 -16.60
CA TYR A 87 -14.56 -4.39 -15.17
C TYR A 87 -13.38 -3.90 -14.36
N LYS A 88 -12.16 -4.07 -14.88
CA LYS A 88 -10.94 -3.64 -14.20
C LYS A 88 -10.91 -2.13 -13.96
N GLU A 89 -11.30 -1.34 -14.96
CA GLU A 89 -11.40 0.13 -14.84
C GLU A 89 -12.44 0.53 -13.79
N GLU A 90 -13.66 0.00 -13.91
CA GLU A 90 -14.75 0.30 -12.98
C GLU A 90 -14.46 -0.16 -11.54
N LEU A 91 -13.89 -1.35 -11.35
CA LEU A 91 -13.47 -1.86 -10.04
C LEU A 91 -12.37 -1.01 -9.43
N PHE A 92 -11.49 -0.42 -10.24
CA PHE A 92 -10.48 0.48 -9.76
C PHE A 92 -11.10 1.79 -9.27
N GLU A 93 -12.10 2.33 -9.98
CA GLU A 93 -12.88 3.50 -9.51
C GLU A 93 -13.62 3.21 -8.20
N ILE A 94 -14.21 2.02 -8.06
CA ILE A 94 -14.79 1.56 -6.79
C ILE A 94 -13.72 1.56 -5.68
N THR A 95 -12.54 1.03 -5.97
CA THR A 95 -11.42 0.98 -5.01
C THR A 95 -10.98 2.39 -4.56
N LEU A 96 -10.93 3.36 -5.49
CA LEU A 96 -10.63 4.76 -5.18
C LEU A 96 -11.69 5.43 -4.32
N PHE A 97 -12.96 5.01 -4.45
CA PHE A 97 -14.07 5.46 -3.62
C PHE A 97 -14.01 4.85 -2.21
N VAL A 98 -13.83 3.53 -2.12
CA VAL A 98 -13.89 2.76 -0.86
C VAL A 98 -12.68 3.01 0.04
N ASP A 99 -11.47 3.03 -0.52
CA ASP A 99 -10.23 3.22 0.25
C ASP A 99 -9.41 4.38 -0.29
N LYS A 100 -9.48 5.53 0.38
CA LYS A 100 -8.72 6.73 0.02
C LYS A 100 -7.19 6.52 -0.02
N ASN A 101 -6.66 5.52 0.68
CA ASN A 101 -5.22 5.23 0.64
C ASN A 101 -4.75 4.71 -0.71
N SER A 102 -5.66 4.13 -1.52
CA SER A 102 -5.36 3.68 -2.89
C SER A 102 -4.84 4.79 -3.79
N LYS A 103 -5.26 6.04 -3.55
CA LYS A 103 -4.80 7.23 -4.27
C LYS A 103 -3.34 7.59 -4.02
N CYS A 104 -2.74 7.08 -2.94
CA CYS A 104 -1.35 7.35 -2.55
C CYS A 104 -0.99 8.85 -2.40
N GLU A 105 -1.97 9.74 -2.18
CA GLU A 105 -1.80 11.21 -2.21
C GLU A 105 -0.66 11.70 -1.29
N ARG A 106 -0.62 11.21 -0.04
CA ARG A 106 0.42 11.57 0.93
C ARG A 106 1.83 11.17 0.45
N LEU A 107 1.95 10.01 -0.19
CA LEU A 107 3.23 9.52 -0.70
C LEU A 107 3.67 10.29 -1.95
N GLU A 108 2.74 10.61 -2.85
CA GLU A 108 3.04 11.41 -4.04
C GLU A 108 3.42 12.86 -3.65
N HIS A 109 2.73 13.44 -2.67
CA HIS A 109 3.12 14.73 -2.10
C HIS A 109 4.52 14.68 -1.49
N HIS A 110 4.83 13.66 -0.69
CA HIS A 110 6.16 13.49 -0.11
C HIS A 110 7.25 13.30 -1.19
N LYS A 111 6.94 12.56 -2.25
CA LYS A 111 7.83 12.38 -3.41
C LYS A 111 8.13 13.70 -4.11
N LYS A 112 7.15 14.62 -4.21
CA LYS A 112 7.35 15.97 -4.74
C LYS A 112 8.31 16.77 -3.87
N ILE A 113 8.10 16.83 -2.56
CA ILE A 113 9.01 17.51 -1.62
C ILE A 113 10.45 16.97 -1.75
N VAL A 114 10.61 15.65 -1.81
CA VAL A 114 11.93 15.02 -1.98
C VAL A 114 12.56 15.39 -3.32
N LYS A 115 11.76 15.46 -4.40
CA LYS A 115 12.24 15.92 -5.71
C LYS A 115 12.76 17.35 -5.65
N ASP A 116 12.07 18.23 -4.94
CA ASP A 116 12.48 19.63 -4.78
C ASP A 116 13.79 19.73 -4.01
N LYS A 117 13.96 18.95 -2.93
CA LYS A 117 15.23 18.85 -2.19
C LYS A 117 16.38 18.34 -3.05
N ILE A 118 16.13 17.37 -3.93
CA ILE A 118 17.13 16.90 -4.90
C ILE A 118 17.57 18.04 -5.83
N LEU A 119 16.62 18.85 -6.34
CA LEU A 119 16.93 19.98 -7.22
C LEU A 119 17.69 21.09 -6.49
N GLU A 120 17.37 21.34 -5.22
CA GLU A 120 18.09 22.28 -4.36
C GLU A 120 19.56 21.90 -4.22
N GLN A 121 19.85 20.63 -3.88
CA GLN A 121 21.24 20.16 -3.77
C GLN A 121 21.98 20.19 -5.13
N GLU A 122 21.28 19.88 -6.23
CA GLU A 122 21.85 19.97 -7.57
C GLU A 122 22.26 21.41 -7.93
N LYS A 123 21.47 22.42 -7.54
CA LYS A 123 21.82 23.83 -7.74
C LYS A 123 23.10 24.20 -6.99
N ILE A 124 23.25 23.75 -5.74
CA ILE A 124 24.46 24.02 -4.93
C ILE A 124 25.70 23.43 -5.63
N ILE A 125 25.65 22.17 -6.05
CA ILE A 125 26.76 21.50 -6.75
C ILE A 125 27.13 22.26 -8.03
N LYS A 126 26.12 22.69 -8.80
CA LYS A 126 26.32 23.38 -10.09
C LYS A 126 26.91 24.78 -9.97
N LYS A 127 26.87 25.43 -8.79
CA LYS A 127 27.59 26.69 -8.55
C LYS A 127 29.10 26.51 -8.77
N THR A 128 29.67 25.41 -8.26
CA THR A 128 31.10 25.10 -8.39
C THR A 128 31.40 24.22 -9.61
N TYR A 129 30.47 23.34 -9.97
CA TYR A 129 30.62 22.38 -11.08
C TYR A 129 29.46 22.50 -12.09
N PRO A 130 29.45 23.51 -12.98
CA PRO A 130 28.32 23.78 -13.87
C PRO A 130 27.93 22.62 -14.80
N LYS A 131 28.92 21.79 -15.18
CA LYS A 131 28.74 20.60 -16.03
C LYS A 131 28.26 19.37 -15.28
N PHE A 132 27.98 19.48 -13.97
CA PHE A 132 27.50 18.35 -13.16
C PHE A 132 26.19 17.76 -13.70
N GLN A 133 26.15 16.43 -13.78
CA GLN A 133 24.97 15.66 -14.19
C GLN A 133 24.72 14.51 -13.21
N ARG A 134 23.53 14.46 -12.61
CA ARG A 134 23.16 13.46 -11.59
C ARG A 134 23.24 12.00 -12.06
N SER A 135 23.06 11.77 -13.36
CA SER A 135 23.11 10.45 -13.98
C SER A 135 24.53 9.95 -14.26
N LYS A 136 25.53 10.84 -14.17
CA LYS A 136 26.94 10.50 -14.46
C LYS A 136 27.75 10.40 -13.17
N LYS A 137 28.89 9.71 -13.25
CA LYS A 137 29.88 9.67 -12.17
C LYS A 137 30.44 11.07 -11.93
N PHE A 138 30.62 11.43 -10.67
CA PHE A 138 31.19 12.71 -10.29
C PHE A 138 32.66 12.51 -9.89
N LYS A 139 33.53 12.48 -10.90
CA LYS A 139 34.94 12.05 -10.76
C LYS A 139 35.73 12.91 -9.77
N GLU A 140 35.43 14.20 -9.68
CA GLU A 140 36.04 15.14 -8.74
C GLU A 140 35.73 14.75 -7.30
N PHE A 141 34.46 14.46 -7.01
CA PHE A 141 34.04 13.96 -5.71
C PHE A 141 34.61 12.56 -5.41
N ASP A 142 34.59 11.64 -6.38
CA ASP A 142 35.10 10.28 -6.21
C ASP A 142 36.59 10.27 -5.81
N ARG A 143 37.39 11.18 -6.40
CA ARG A 143 38.80 11.36 -6.04
C ARG A 143 38.96 11.89 -4.61
N TYR A 144 38.17 12.90 -4.24
CA TYR A 144 38.21 13.53 -2.92
C TYR A 144 37.85 12.54 -1.79
N ILE A 145 36.77 11.76 -1.97
CA ILE A 145 36.19 10.96 -0.90
C ILE A 145 36.90 9.62 -0.65
N LYS A 146 37.82 9.20 -1.54
CA LYS A 146 38.38 7.83 -1.60
C LYS A 146 38.94 7.33 -0.26
N LYS A 147 39.65 8.19 0.46
CA LYS A 147 40.27 7.88 1.76
C LYS A 147 39.50 8.41 2.97
N SER A 148 38.36 9.08 2.75
CA SER A 148 37.54 9.66 3.82
C SER A 148 36.47 8.68 4.31
N ASN A 149 36.18 8.70 5.61
CA ASN A 149 35.06 7.98 6.20
C ASN A 149 33.70 8.51 5.71
N ALA A 150 33.63 9.73 5.18
CA ALA A 150 32.41 10.28 4.60
C ALA A 150 31.89 9.46 3.40
N LYS A 151 32.72 8.63 2.76
CA LYS A 151 32.26 7.71 1.69
C LYS A 151 31.14 6.78 2.12
N TYR A 152 31.09 6.41 3.40
CA TYR A 152 30.02 5.56 3.93
C TYR A 152 28.66 6.27 3.92
N LEU A 153 28.64 7.61 3.96
CA LEU A 153 27.41 8.41 3.90
C LEU A 153 26.75 8.40 2.51
N LEU A 154 27.47 7.99 1.46
CA LEU A 154 26.88 7.71 0.15
C LEU A 154 25.88 6.57 0.22
N LYS A 155 26.15 5.57 1.06
CA LYS A 155 25.28 4.39 1.24
C LYS A 155 24.28 4.58 2.39
N TYR A 156 24.72 5.09 3.53
CA TYR A 156 23.90 5.18 4.76
C TYR A 156 23.70 6.64 5.20
N ASP A 157 22.52 6.99 5.72
CA ASP A 157 22.28 8.36 6.19
C ASP A 157 22.91 8.60 7.59
N ARG A 158 23.18 7.52 8.31
CA ARG A 158 23.93 7.47 9.57
C ARG A 158 24.70 6.16 9.64
N VAL A 159 25.95 6.20 10.09
CA VAL A 159 26.81 5.02 10.21
C VAL A 159 27.60 5.08 11.51
N LYS A 160 27.69 3.93 12.19
CA LYS A 160 28.58 3.71 13.32
C LYS A 160 29.78 2.92 12.79
N LEU A 161 30.96 3.53 12.80
CA LEU A 161 32.21 2.84 12.46
C LEU A 161 32.90 2.40 13.74
N ILE A 162 33.32 1.15 13.76
CA ILE A 162 34.10 0.57 14.85
C ILE A 162 35.48 0.28 14.26
N THR A 163 36.51 0.94 14.77
CA THR A 163 37.90 0.81 14.32
C THR A 163 38.78 0.35 15.48
N GLY A 164 39.88 -0.34 15.18
CA GLY A 164 40.81 -0.89 16.17
C GLY A 164 40.51 -2.34 16.55
N MET A 165 41.55 -3.18 16.50
CA MET A 165 41.46 -4.63 16.74
C MET A 165 41.52 -4.99 18.23
N PHE A 166 42.30 -4.23 19.02
CA PHE A 166 42.50 -4.45 20.45
C PHE A 166 41.76 -3.43 21.34
N PHE A 167 41.64 -2.16 20.88
CA PHE A 167 40.84 -1.13 21.52
C PHE A 167 39.82 -0.60 20.51
N LYS A 168 38.54 -0.94 20.71
CA LYS A 168 37.45 -0.53 19.82
C LYS A 168 37.18 0.96 19.98
N LYS A 169 37.61 1.77 19.01
CA LYS A 169 37.16 3.15 18.85
C LYS A 169 35.85 3.16 18.08
N THR A 170 34.88 3.92 18.56
CA THR A 170 33.59 4.08 17.88
C THR A 170 33.42 5.52 17.41
N GLU A 171 33.17 5.69 16.12
CA GLU A 171 32.86 6.98 15.51
C GLU A 171 31.47 6.90 14.87
N ILE A 172 30.66 7.95 15.03
CA ILE A 172 29.33 8.03 14.45
C ILE A 172 29.32 9.19 13.47
N TYR A 173 29.01 8.90 12.21
CA TYR A 173 28.84 9.90 11.17
C TYR A 173 27.39 9.94 10.72
N SER A 174 26.87 11.14 10.46
CA SER A 174 25.52 11.31 9.91
C SER A 174 25.49 12.41 8.84
N ILE A 175 24.46 12.38 8.01
CA ILE A 175 24.23 13.42 7.00
C ILE A 175 23.88 14.78 7.62
N GLU A 176 23.35 14.76 8.84
CA GLU A 176 22.98 15.96 9.60
C GLU A 176 24.21 16.71 10.13
N ASN A 177 25.31 16.00 10.41
CA ASN A 177 26.51 16.55 11.03
C ASN A 177 27.71 16.63 10.07
N ILE A 178 27.52 16.52 8.75
CA ILE A 178 28.64 16.43 7.79
C ILE A 178 29.62 17.59 7.96
N GLU A 179 29.11 18.82 8.08
CA GLU A 179 29.94 20.02 8.22
C GLU A 179 30.71 20.06 9.55
N LYS A 180 30.21 19.37 10.58
CA LYS A 180 30.92 19.26 11.86
C LYS A 180 31.98 18.15 11.81
N ASP A 181 31.61 17.00 11.24
CA ASP A 181 32.46 15.79 11.21
C ASP A 181 33.53 15.86 10.11
N PHE A 182 33.31 16.67 9.08
CA PHE A 182 34.18 16.88 7.93
C PHE A 182 34.25 18.38 7.57
N TYR A 183 34.76 19.18 8.52
CA TYR A 183 34.76 20.65 8.45
C TYR A 183 35.48 21.24 7.22
N ASP A 184 36.50 20.56 6.69
CA ASP A 184 37.21 20.98 5.47
C ASP A 184 36.52 20.53 4.16
N MET A 185 35.32 19.94 4.24
CA MET A 185 34.63 19.45 3.05
C MET A 185 34.00 20.60 2.25
N PRO A 186 34.30 20.74 0.94
CA PRO A 186 33.66 21.73 0.08
C PRO A 186 32.14 21.61 0.09
N GLU A 187 31.43 22.74 0.06
CA GLU A 187 29.96 22.82 0.07
C GLU A 187 29.33 21.93 -1.03
N ALA A 188 29.91 21.94 -2.24
CA ALA A 188 29.46 21.11 -3.35
C ALA A 188 29.55 19.59 -3.06
N PHE A 189 30.53 19.16 -2.27
CA PHE A 189 30.70 17.75 -1.89
C PHE A 189 29.75 17.35 -0.76
N VAL A 190 29.52 18.23 0.22
CA VAL A 190 28.46 18.05 1.22
C VAL A 190 27.10 17.92 0.53
N ALA A 191 26.79 18.83 -0.40
CA ALA A 191 25.57 18.81 -1.19
C ALA A 191 25.43 17.53 -2.02
N TYR A 192 26.53 16.98 -2.56
CA TYR A 192 26.51 15.71 -3.28
C TYR A 192 26.20 14.50 -2.38
N ILE A 193 26.70 14.47 -1.14
CA ILE A 193 26.32 13.42 -0.16
C ILE A 193 24.83 13.52 0.17
N ARG A 194 24.33 14.72 0.46
CA ARG A 194 22.90 14.98 0.72
C ARG A 194 22.02 14.59 -0.48
N LEU A 195 22.44 14.95 -1.69
CA LEU A 195 21.77 14.58 -2.94
C LEU A 195 21.57 13.05 -3.03
N ASN A 196 22.60 12.26 -2.73
CA ASN A 196 22.50 10.79 -2.76
C ASN A 196 21.53 10.26 -1.71
N SER A 197 21.47 10.86 -0.53
CA SER A 197 20.46 10.52 0.48
C SER A 197 19.04 10.78 0.02
N TRP A 198 18.78 11.98 -0.52
CA TRP A 198 17.47 12.32 -1.06
C TRP A 198 17.06 11.41 -2.22
N ARG A 199 18.00 11.03 -3.10
CA ARG A 199 17.75 10.04 -4.17
C ARG A 199 17.35 8.66 -3.62
N LYS A 200 18.05 8.16 -2.59
CA LYS A 200 17.67 6.90 -1.91
C LYS A 200 16.26 7.02 -1.31
N LYS A 201 15.94 8.14 -0.66
CA LYS A 201 14.60 8.41 -0.13
C LYS A 201 13.53 8.42 -1.23
N GLN A 202 13.79 9.07 -2.35
CA GLN A 202 12.89 9.10 -3.51
C GLN A 202 12.63 7.69 -4.06
N SER A 203 13.69 6.87 -4.18
CA SER A 203 13.58 5.48 -4.63
C SER A 203 12.71 4.64 -3.68
N ARG A 204 12.93 4.75 -2.36
CA ARG A 204 12.11 4.07 -1.33
C ARG A 204 10.64 4.46 -1.42
N ILE A 205 10.34 5.76 -1.56
CA ILE A 205 8.95 6.25 -1.71
C ILE A 205 8.33 5.70 -2.99
N SER A 206 9.03 5.76 -4.11
CA SER A 206 8.55 5.26 -5.40
C SER A 206 8.28 3.76 -5.37
N ALA A 207 9.17 2.97 -4.74
CA ALA A 207 8.97 1.54 -4.55
C ALA A 207 7.74 1.24 -3.67
N LYS A 208 7.49 2.06 -2.63
CA LYS A 208 6.28 1.93 -1.79
C LYS A 208 5.00 2.23 -2.58
N ILE A 209 4.98 3.30 -3.37
CA ILE A 209 3.84 3.65 -4.24
C ILE A 209 3.56 2.52 -5.23
N ASN A 210 4.60 2.02 -5.92
CA ASN A 210 4.43 0.94 -6.89
C ASN A 210 3.91 -0.35 -6.25
N ARG A 211 4.35 -0.68 -5.04
CA ARG A 211 3.84 -1.83 -4.28
C ARG A 211 2.36 -1.67 -3.95
N LEU A 212 1.94 -0.49 -3.50
CA LEU A 212 0.53 -0.20 -3.21
C LEU A 212 -0.33 -0.25 -4.47
N LYS A 213 0.12 0.38 -5.57
CA LYS A 213 -0.59 0.31 -6.86
C LYS A 213 -0.78 -1.13 -7.32
N LYS A 214 0.29 -1.95 -7.28
CA LYS A 214 0.20 -3.37 -7.61
C LYS A 214 -0.76 -4.14 -6.70
N TYR A 215 -0.83 -3.80 -5.41
CA TYR A 215 -1.76 -4.42 -4.47
C TYR A 215 -3.22 -4.07 -4.83
N TYR A 216 -3.55 -2.78 -4.95
CA TYR A 216 -4.92 -2.33 -5.25
C TYR A 216 -5.41 -2.70 -6.66
N GLN A 217 -4.51 -3.11 -7.56
CA GLN A 217 -4.86 -3.59 -8.90
C GLN A 217 -5.00 -5.12 -9.00
N LYS A 218 -4.79 -5.87 -7.89
CA LYS A 218 -4.99 -7.32 -7.91
C LYS A 218 -6.47 -7.66 -8.07
N PRO A 219 -6.85 -8.63 -8.93
CA PRO A 219 -8.23 -9.08 -9.07
C PRO A 219 -8.91 -9.45 -7.75
N THR A 220 -8.21 -10.16 -6.85
CA THR A 220 -8.70 -10.50 -5.51
C THR A 220 -9.10 -9.27 -4.70
N GLU A 221 -8.29 -8.21 -4.75
CA GLU A 221 -8.50 -6.98 -4.00
C GLU A 221 -9.62 -6.16 -4.62
N LEU A 222 -9.62 -6.03 -5.95
CA LEU A 222 -10.67 -5.34 -6.70
C LEU A 222 -12.06 -5.93 -6.39
N PHE A 223 -12.18 -7.25 -6.39
CA PHE A 223 -13.43 -7.94 -6.04
C PHE A 223 -13.84 -7.70 -4.58
N ALA A 224 -12.90 -7.80 -3.64
CA ALA A 224 -13.20 -7.55 -2.23
C ALA A 224 -13.63 -6.09 -1.98
N ARG A 225 -13.07 -5.12 -2.73
CA ARG A 225 -13.50 -3.72 -2.70
C ARG A 225 -14.86 -3.49 -3.34
N LEU A 226 -15.26 -4.27 -4.34
CA LEU A 226 -16.63 -4.25 -4.85
C LEU A 226 -17.62 -4.64 -3.76
N VAL A 227 -17.40 -5.79 -3.09
CA VAL A 227 -18.30 -6.26 -2.01
C VAL A 227 -18.36 -5.25 -0.86
N GLU A 228 -17.22 -4.71 -0.46
CA GLU A 228 -17.15 -3.64 0.54
C GLU A 228 -17.90 -2.38 0.08
N GLY A 229 -17.74 -1.98 -1.18
CA GLY A 229 -18.40 -0.81 -1.77
C GLY A 229 -19.92 -0.96 -1.83
N LEU A 230 -20.41 -2.14 -2.18
CA LEU A 230 -21.85 -2.46 -2.20
C LEU A 230 -22.46 -2.30 -0.81
N TYR A 231 -21.81 -2.81 0.23
CA TYR A 231 -22.23 -2.57 1.62
C TYR A 231 -22.23 -1.09 2.00
N LEU A 232 -21.28 -0.30 1.49
CA LEU A 232 -21.15 1.11 1.87
C LEU A 232 -22.13 2.03 1.15
N ASN A 233 -22.36 1.83 -0.15
CA ASN A 233 -23.27 2.64 -0.97
C ASN A 233 -23.51 1.99 -2.36
N PRO A 234 -24.46 1.06 -2.52
CA PRO A 234 -24.70 0.32 -3.74
C PRO A 234 -25.21 1.21 -4.87
N GLN A 235 -25.97 2.28 -4.57
CA GLN A 235 -26.42 3.24 -5.58
C GLN A 235 -25.21 3.95 -6.22
N ARG A 236 -24.24 4.35 -5.41
CA ARG A 236 -23.01 4.96 -5.92
C ARG A 236 -22.18 3.95 -6.71
N ILE A 237 -22.09 2.69 -6.26
CA ILE A 237 -21.40 1.63 -7.02
C ILE A 237 -22.05 1.46 -8.39
N GLN A 238 -23.39 1.40 -8.46
CA GLN A 238 -24.11 1.29 -9.72
C GLN A 238 -23.81 2.45 -10.69
N ILE A 239 -23.64 3.67 -10.16
CA ILE A 239 -23.32 4.85 -10.98
C ILE A 239 -21.88 4.81 -11.51
N ILE A 240 -20.90 4.49 -10.65
CA ILE A 240 -19.47 4.55 -11.04
C ILE A 240 -19.00 3.29 -11.79
N ALA A 241 -19.74 2.19 -11.66
CA ALA A 241 -19.36 0.89 -12.19
C ALA A 241 -20.59 0.12 -12.75
N PRO A 242 -21.36 0.69 -13.68
CA PRO A 242 -22.62 0.11 -14.15
C PRO A 242 -22.46 -1.28 -14.78
N HIS A 243 -21.38 -1.54 -15.51
CA HIS A 243 -21.18 -2.82 -16.20
C HIS A 243 -20.82 -3.93 -15.21
N THR A 244 -19.91 -3.65 -14.29
CA THR A 244 -19.49 -4.51 -13.19
C THR A 244 -20.65 -4.78 -12.26
N TYR A 245 -21.42 -3.75 -11.88
CA TYR A 245 -22.58 -3.88 -11.02
C TYR A 245 -23.62 -4.83 -11.62
N LYS A 246 -23.97 -4.62 -12.90
CA LYS A 246 -24.93 -5.48 -13.61
C LYS A 246 -24.43 -6.92 -13.68
N ARG A 247 -23.19 -7.13 -14.14
CA ARG A 247 -22.62 -8.48 -14.27
C ARG A 247 -22.49 -9.19 -12.93
N PHE A 248 -22.08 -8.47 -11.88
CA PHE A 248 -22.02 -9.00 -10.53
C PHE A 248 -23.40 -9.48 -10.07
N TYR A 249 -24.47 -8.71 -10.31
CA TYR A 249 -25.81 -9.11 -9.91
C TYR A 249 -26.33 -10.33 -10.67
N GLU A 250 -26.09 -10.39 -11.99
CA GLU A 250 -26.42 -11.57 -12.81
C GLU A 250 -25.78 -12.84 -12.25
N LEU A 251 -24.49 -12.77 -11.90
CA LEU A 251 -23.74 -13.89 -11.34
C LEU A 251 -24.13 -14.22 -9.90
N LEU A 252 -24.46 -13.21 -9.09
CA LEU A 252 -24.94 -13.42 -7.73
C LEU A 252 -26.25 -14.20 -7.73
N ASN A 253 -27.20 -13.81 -8.58
CA ASN A 253 -28.52 -14.45 -8.67
C ASN A 253 -28.49 -15.83 -9.30
N SER A 254 -27.51 -16.11 -10.17
CA SER A 254 -27.31 -17.47 -10.70
C SER A 254 -26.62 -18.41 -9.69
N GLY A 255 -26.24 -17.91 -8.51
CA GLY A 255 -25.54 -18.67 -7.49
C GLY A 255 -24.04 -18.83 -7.73
N TYR A 256 -23.46 -18.12 -8.71
CA TYR A 256 -22.05 -18.21 -9.07
C TYR A 256 -21.12 -17.90 -7.89
N TYR A 257 -21.48 -16.89 -7.09
CA TYR A 257 -20.72 -16.49 -5.90
C TYR A 257 -21.07 -17.29 -4.64
N LYS A 258 -21.75 -18.44 -4.77
CA LYS A 258 -22.01 -19.40 -3.69
C LYS A 258 -22.65 -18.72 -2.46
N GLU A 259 -22.05 -18.85 -1.29
CA GLU A 259 -22.58 -18.37 -0.02
C GLU A 259 -22.60 -16.83 0.11
N LEU A 260 -22.08 -16.09 -0.87
CA LEU A 260 -22.21 -14.63 -0.94
C LEU A 260 -23.65 -14.18 -1.19
N SER A 261 -24.45 -14.97 -1.91
CA SER A 261 -25.85 -14.63 -2.22
C SER A 261 -26.71 -14.50 -0.96
N ASN A 262 -26.39 -15.26 0.09
CA ASN A 262 -27.06 -15.20 1.39
C ASN A 262 -26.78 -13.90 2.17
N LEU A 263 -25.85 -13.06 1.69
CA LEU A 263 -25.53 -11.76 2.28
C LEU A 263 -26.18 -10.58 1.56
N SER A 264 -27.15 -10.84 0.68
CA SER A 264 -27.86 -9.81 -0.09
C SER A 264 -28.40 -8.67 0.81
N GLU A 265 -28.94 -8.99 1.98
CA GLU A 265 -29.41 -7.98 2.94
C GLU A 265 -28.30 -7.04 3.43
N TYR A 266 -27.07 -7.54 3.60
CA TYR A 266 -25.93 -6.71 3.96
C TYR A 266 -25.46 -5.85 2.78
N LEU A 267 -25.50 -6.40 1.57
CA LEU A 267 -24.94 -5.74 0.38
C LEU A 267 -25.87 -4.71 -0.25
N PHE A 268 -27.18 -4.79 0.00
CA PHE A 268 -28.17 -4.02 -0.77
C PHE A 268 -29.27 -3.35 0.05
N ASN A 269 -29.43 -3.64 1.35
CA ASN A 269 -30.43 -2.95 2.17
C ASN A 269 -29.83 -1.77 2.92
N HIS A 270 -30.49 -0.62 2.79
CA HIS A 270 -30.14 0.60 3.51
C HIS A 270 -31.34 1.18 4.24
N ASP A 271 -31.47 0.83 5.52
CA ASP A 271 -31.85 1.84 6.52
C ASP A 271 -30.60 2.65 6.87
N PHE A 272 -30.38 3.75 6.14
CA PHE A 272 -29.38 4.77 6.48
C PHE A 272 -29.93 5.76 7.52
N SER A 273 -30.42 5.25 8.66
CA SER A 273 -30.82 6.08 9.79
C SER A 273 -29.73 6.25 10.85
N ASP A 274 -28.61 5.52 10.77
CA ASP A 274 -27.61 5.61 11.85
C ASP A 274 -26.16 5.79 11.37
N LYS A 275 -25.65 6.97 11.72
CA LYS A 275 -24.24 7.38 11.81
C LYS A 275 -23.56 7.75 10.49
N ARG A 276 -23.82 9.00 10.06
CA ARG A 276 -22.77 9.82 9.44
C ARG A 276 -21.64 10.07 10.45
N PRO A 277 -20.37 10.13 10.02
CA PRO A 277 -19.27 10.60 10.86
C PRO A 277 -19.45 12.06 11.29
#